data_AF-A0A1Q2H199-F1
#
_entry.id   AF-A0A1Q2H199-F1
#
_cell.length_a   1.000
_cell.length_b   1.000
_cell.length_c   1.000
_cell.angle_alpha   90.00
_cell.angle_beta   90.00
_cell.angle_gamma   90.00
#
_symmetry.space_group_name_H-M   'P 1'
#
loop_
_entity.id
_entity.type
_entity.pdbx_description
1 polymer ?
#
loop_
_entity_poly.entity_id
_entity_poly.type
_entity_poly.pdbx_seq_one_letter_code
_entity_poly.pdbx_strand_id
1 'polypeptide(L)'
;MKAHIFIIITLFLSGCASWPDEGQGGWAEKYQNYPLSDEQIDNNFAQPQDVVLSEFEHLVLKLELLKSQDIKACMPAQLLKAQIYENRIRRLITANMWEDAEHDLLIHYHGLNQLTNHFDTVQKLTNCAVSATSKPTLFSVKKQVSDLLNSDNQFAFKEFEITPKYAVRLAQAADLTKQLNSISILLVGHTDSVGELNSNYELALKRAETVKHWLVVYGVPMQSITTLTQGSLKPYSEQTQTNSVRHSDRRVEAIVLDANNKNLQDNKAKALVSWTKIIKSKQE
;
A
#
# COMPACT_ATOMS: atom_id res chain seq x y z
N MET A 1 -36.21 70.21 22.40
CA MET A 1 -36.47 69.32 21.24
C MET A 1 -35.27 68.50 20.78
N LYS A 2 -34.02 68.98 20.82
CA LYS A 2 -32.85 68.20 20.36
C LYS A 2 -32.44 67.03 21.27
N ALA A 3 -32.71 67.10 22.59
CA ALA A 3 -32.35 66.03 23.54
C ALA A 3 -33.27 64.79 23.48
N HIS A 4 -34.56 64.97 23.18
CA HIS A 4 -35.50 63.84 23.08
C HIS A 4 -35.36 63.05 21.78
N ILE A 5 -34.86 63.69 20.71
CA ILE A 5 -34.57 63.00 19.44
C ILE A 5 -33.39 62.03 19.62
N PHE A 6 -32.39 62.38 20.44
CA PHE A 6 -31.22 61.54 20.66
C PHE A 6 -31.54 60.27 21.48
N ILE A 7 -32.47 60.36 22.45
CA ILE A 7 -32.90 59.21 23.26
C ILE A 7 -33.78 58.24 22.48
N ILE A 8 -34.59 58.73 21.52
CA ILE A 8 -35.40 57.88 20.67
C ILE A 8 -34.53 57.10 19.67
N ILE A 9 -33.46 57.72 19.15
CA ILE A 9 -32.55 57.06 18.21
C ILE A 9 -31.73 55.93 18.87
N THR A 10 -31.35 56.06 20.15
CA THR A 10 -30.62 55.00 20.86
C THR A 10 -31.49 53.81 21.28
N LEU A 11 -32.81 54.01 21.42
CA LEU A 11 -33.76 52.93 21.74
C LEU A 11 -34.11 52.03 20.54
N PHE A 12 -33.86 52.48 19.32
CA PHE A 12 -34.07 51.69 18.08
C PHE A 12 -32.81 50.97 17.58
N LEU A 13 -31.67 51.06 18.28
CA LEU A 13 -30.41 50.40 17.92
C LEU A 13 -30.12 49.12 18.72
N SER A 14 -31.00 48.68 19.61
CA SER A 14 -30.90 47.35 20.20
C SER A 14 -31.44 46.31 19.21
N GLY A 15 -30.62 45.92 18.24
CA GLY A 15 -30.90 44.75 17.41
C GLY A 15 -30.92 43.50 18.28
N CYS A 16 -32.03 42.77 18.30
CA CYS A 16 -32.08 41.42 18.85
C CYS A 16 -31.21 40.53 17.97
N ALA A 17 -30.00 40.20 18.41
CA ALA A 17 -29.28 39.06 17.84
C ALA A 17 -29.97 37.79 18.34
N SER A 18 -30.78 37.13 17.51
CA SER A 18 -31.31 35.81 17.84
C SER A 18 -30.16 34.81 17.73
N TRP A 19 -29.65 34.37 18.88
CA TRP A 19 -28.76 33.23 18.92
C TRP A 19 -29.60 31.95 18.75
N PRO A 20 -29.23 31.04 17.84
CA PRO A 20 -29.90 29.75 17.71
C PRO A 20 -29.64 28.90 18.96
N ASP A 21 -30.51 27.91 19.19
CA ASP A 21 -30.27 26.87 20.20
C ASP A 21 -28.92 26.17 19.96
N GLU A 22 -28.32 25.62 21.03
CA GLU A 22 -27.00 25.00 20.97
C GLU A 22 -26.91 23.99 19.81
N GLY A 23 -25.97 24.25 18.88
CA GLY A 23 -25.71 23.39 17.72
C GLY A 23 -26.30 23.85 16.37
N GLN A 24 -27.04 24.97 16.30
CA GLN A 24 -27.64 25.45 15.03
C GLN A 24 -27.15 26.84 14.57
N GLY A 25 -25.95 27.25 15.00
CA GLY A 25 -25.41 28.58 14.71
C GLY A 25 -23.93 28.58 14.36
N GLY A 26 -23.61 28.38 13.09
CA GLY A 26 -22.27 28.66 12.55
C GLY A 26 -22.06 28.09 11.15
N TRP A 27 -21.20 28.73 10.36
CA TRP A 27 -20.74 28.24 9.05
C TRP A 27 -19.87 26.95 9.15
N ALA A 28 -19.94 26.28 10.31
CA ALA A 28 -19.25 25.05 10.65
C ALA A 28 -20.23 23.88 10.83
N GLU A 29 -21.41 23.95 10.21
CA GLU A 29 -22.26 22.77 10.07
C GLU A 29 -21.59 21.78 9.11
N LYS A 30 -21.05 20.71 9.70
CA LYS A 30 -20.54 19.56 8.98
C LYS A 30 -21.74 18.84 8.35
N TYR A 31 -22.10 19.20 7.12
CA TYR A 31 -23.09 18.49 6.31
C TYR A 31 -22.58 17.08 5.97
N GLN A 32 -22.66 16.14 6.92
CA GLN A 32 -22.15 14.78 6.71
C GLN A 32 -23.10 13.85 5.94
N ASN A 33 -24.21 14.39 5.39
CA ASN A 33 -25.25 13.60 4.73
C ASN A 33 -25.55 14.04 3.28
N TYR A 34 -24.53 14.42 2.50
CA TYR A 34 -24.63 14.35 1.04
C TYR A 34 -24.04 13.00 0.61
N PRO A 35 -24.71 12.20 -0.24
CA PRO A 35 -24.08 11.02 -0.80
C PRO A 35 -22.88 11.48 -1.63
N LEU A 36 -21.68 11.32 -1.05
CA LEU A 36 -20.44 11.66 -1.71
C LEU A 36 -20.35 10.88 -3.02
N SER A 37 -19.96 11.54 -4.11
CA SER A 37 -19.65 10.83 -5.36
C SER A 37 -18.49 9.86 -5.14
N ASP A 38 -18.35 8.83 -5.97
CA ASP A 38 -17.22 7.87 -5.86
C ASP A 38 -15.86 8.58 -5.86
N GLU A 39 -15.76 9.68 -6.61
CA GLU A 39 -14.59 10.55 -6.71
C GLU A 39 -14.31 11.29 -5.38
N GLN A 40 -15.36 11.75 -4.67
CA GLN A 40 -15.24 12.38 -3.35
C GLN A 40 -14.96 11.37 -2.23
N ILE A 41 -15.46 10.13 -2.35
CA ILE A 41 -15.15 9.03 -1.42
C ILE A 41 -13.68 8.65 -1.54
N ASP A 42 -13.18 8.48 -2.76
CA ASP A 42 -11.78 8.10 -3.01
C ASP A 42 -10.78 9.20 -2.61
N ASN A 43 -11.12 10.48 -2.81
CA ASN A 43 -10.30 11.62 -2.41
C ASN A 43 -10.16 11.78 -0.88
N ASN A 44 -11.01 11.13 -0.08
CA ASN A 44 -10.95 11.17 1.38
C ASN A 44 -9.94 10.18 2.00
N PHE A 45 -9.32 9.28 1.22
CA PHE A 45 -8.34 8.29 1.72
C PHE A 45 -6.87 8.73 1.58
N ALA A 46 -6.63 9.97 1.16
CA ALA A 46 -5.30 10.57 1.06
C ALA A 46 -5.10 11.67 2.10
N GLN A 47 -5.60 11.45 3.33
CA GLN A 47 -5.35 12.40 4.41
C GLN A 47 -3.86 12.35 4.80
N PRO A 48 -3.20 13.49 5.08
CA PRO A 48 -1.79 13.52 5.45
C PRO A 48 -1.41 12.55 6.57
N GLN A 49 -2.33 12.30 7.51
CA GLN A 49 -2.16 11.38 8.63
C GLN A 49 -1.98 9.92 8.19
N ASP A 50 -2.71 9.49 7.15
CA ASP A 50 -2.63 8.13 6.63
C ASP A 50 -1.27 7.84 5.99
N VAL A 51 -0.67 8.87 5.37
CA VAL A 51 0.67 8.80 4.78
C VAL A 51 1.73 8.61 5.87
N VAL A 52 1.69 9.45 6.92
CA VAL A 52 2.61 9.35 8.07
C VAL A 52 2.52 7.97 8.73
N LEU A 53 1.31 7.45 8.93
CA LEU A 53 1.13 6.13 9.52
C LEU A 53 1.70 5.01 8.64
N SER A 54 1.44 5.06 7.33
CA SER A 54 1.95 4.07 6.39
C SER A 54 3.48 4.09 6.31
N GLU A 55 4.09 5.28 6.26
CA GLU A 55 5.55 5.44 6.28
C GLU A 55 6.16 4.95 7.59
N PHE A 56 5.51 5.19 8.73
CA PHE A 56 5.95 4.64 10.00
C PHE A 56 5.96 3.11 9.98
N GLU A 57 4.89 2.48 9.49
CA GLU A 57 4.81 1.02 9.35
C GLU A 57 5.92 0.47 8.43
N HIS A 58 6.30 1.21 7.39
CA HIS A 58 7.44 0.86 6.52
C HIS A 58 8.75 0.79 7.28
N LEU A 59 9.06 1.83 8.04
CA LEU A 59 10.33 1.89 8.76
C LEU A 59 10.40 0.85 9.88
N VAL A 60 9.27 0.57 10.54
CA VAL A 60 9.15 -0.50 11.53
C VAL A 60 9.49 -1.85 10.89
N LEU A 61 8.89 -2.17 9.74
CA LEU A 61 9.18 -3.40 9.01
C LEU A 61 10.66 -3.50 8.61
N LYS A 62 11.25 -2.40 8.13
CA LYS A 62 12.67 -2.35 7.77
C LYS A 62 13.57 -2.62 8.98
N LEU A 63 13.24 -2.08 10.15
CA LEU A 63 13.98 -2.32 11.37
C LEU A 63 13.79 -3.75 11.90
N GLU A 64 12.59 -4.32 11.78
CA GLU A 64 12.32 -5.74 12.10
C GLU A 64 13.11 -6.69 11.20
N LEU A 65 13.24 -6.35 9.92
CA LEU A 65 14.04 -7.11 8.98
C LEU A 65 15.53 -7.13 9.39
N LEU A 66 16.08 -5.97 9.73
CA LEU A 66 17.45 -5.88 10.26
C LEU A 66 17.62 -6.70 11.56
N LYS A 67 16.63 -6.66 12.46
CA LYS A 67 16.62 -7.50 13.68
C LYS A 67 16.61 -8.99 13.33
N SER A 68 15.82 -9.40 12.34
CA SER A 68 15.75 -10.79 11.86
C SER A 68 17.05 -11.28 11.24
N GLN A 69 17.86 -10.37 10.68
CA GLN A 69 19.20 -10.67 10.15
C GLN A 69 20.28 -10.69 11.26
N ASP A 70 19.88 -10.64 12.52
CA ASP A 70 20.75 -10.65 13.69
C ASP A 70 21.77 -9.49 13.73
N ILE A 71 21.34 -8.30 13.28
CA ILE A 71 22.14 -7.06 13.37
C ILE A 71 22.61 -6.76 14.80
N LYS A 72 21.89 -7.25 15.82
CA LYS A 72 22.27 -7.09 17.23
C LYS A 72 23.63 -7.70 17.54
N ALA A 73 23.98 -8.83 16.92
CA ALA A 73 25.27 -9.47 17.11
C ALA A 73 26.44 -8.61 16.60
N CYS A 74 26.20 -7.81 15.56
CA CYS A 74 27.25 -7.04 14.88
C CYS A 74 27.30 -5.58 15.32
N MET A 75 26.15 -4.94 15.49
CA MET A 75 26.03 -3.50 15.70
C MET A 75 24.95 -3.17 16.75
N PRO A 76 25.09 -3.65 18.01
CA PRO A 76 24.06 -3.51 19.03
C PRO A 76 23.75 -2.04 19.38
N ALA A 77 24.76 -1.17 19.38
CA ALA A 77 24.58 0.26 19.68
C ALA A 77 23.76 0.98 18.60
N GLN A 78 24.02 0.68 17.31
CA GLN A 78 23.28 1.29 16.21
C GLN A 78 21.84 0.78 16.14
N LEU A 79 21.62 -0.51 16.41
CA LEU A 79 20.29 -1.07 16.53
C LEU A 79 19.50 -0.38 17.65
N LEU A 80 20.09 -0.24 18.84
CA LEU A 80 19.45 0.43 19.98
C LEU A 80 19.11 1.89 19.64
N LYS A 81 20.03 2.61 18.98
CA LYS A 81 19.77 3.97 18.50
C LYS A 81 18.54 4.01 17.58
N ALA A 82 18.47 3.13 16.59
CA ALA A 82 17.32 3.05 15.68
C ALA A 82 16.01 2.78 16.42
N GLN A 83 16.00 1.87 17.41
CA GLN A 83 14.82 1.58 18.24
C GLN A 83 14.38 2.76 19.10
N ILE A 84 15.31 3.54 19.66
CA ILE A 84 14.99 4.74 20.43
C ILE A 84 14.33 5.79 19.52
N TYR A 85 14.84 5.97 18.29
CA TYR A 85 14.22 6.85 17.30
C TYR A 85 12.80 6.38 16.91
N GLU A 86 12.62 5.08 16.64
CA GLU A 86 11.29 4.50 16.35
C GLU A 86 10.30 4.78 17.50
N ASN A 87 10.72 4.56 18.75
CA ASN A 87 9.89 4.81 19.93
C ASN A 87 9.51 6.29 20.09
N ARG A 88 10.42 7.21 19.71
CA ARG A 88 10.12 8.64 19.69
C ARG A 88 9.03 8.95 18.66
N ILE A 89 9.16 8.47 17.42
CA ILE A 89 8.16 8.69 16.35
C ILE A 89 6.81 8.11 16.75
N ARG A 90 6.79 6.91 17.34
CA ARG A 90 5.57 6.26 17.86
C ARG A 90 4.83 7.15 18.86
N ARG A 91 5.56 7.84 19.74
CA ARG A 91 4.98 8.78 20.72
C ARG A 91 4.39 10.02 20.03
N LEU A 92 5.07 10.57 19.02
CA LEU A 92 4.57 11.71 18.25
C LEU A 92 3.28 11.38 17.51
N ILE A 93 3.23 10.22 16.84
CA ILE A 93 2.01 9.72 16.17
C ILE A 93 0.88 9.53 17.18
N THR A 94 1.16 8.91 18.34
CA THR A 94 0.15 8.70 19.40
C THR A 94 -0.37 10.04 19.96
N ALA A 95 0.48 11.09 19.97
CA ALA A 95 0.13 12.43 20.39
C ALA A 95 -0.51 13.29 19.28
N ASN A 96 -0.78 12.73 18.09
CA ASN A 96 -1.27 13.44 16.92
C ASN A 96 -0.36 14.61 16.45
N MET A 97 0.94 14.52 16.73
CA MET A 97 1.95 15.50 16.29
C MET A 97 2.47 15.12 14.89
N TRP A 98 1.62 15.28 13.87
CA TRP A 98 1.86 14.73 12.53
C TRP A 98 3.05 15.37 11.79
N GLU A 99 3.21 16.70 11.86
CA GLU A 99 4.31 17.41 11.19
C GLU A 99 5.69 17.02 11.77
N ASP A 100 5.79 16.95 13.11
CA ASP A 100 7.00 16.49 13.78
C ASP A 100 7.29 15.02 13.49
N ALA A 101 6.25 14.19 13.45
CA ALA A 101 6.37 12.77 13.10
C ALA A 101 6.87 12.60 11.67
N GLU A 102 6.35 13.38 10.70
CA GLU A 102 6.78 13.36 9.30
C GLU A 102 8.27 13.71 9.17
N HIS A 103 8.73 14.76 9.85
CA HIS A 103 10.12 15.16 9.83
C HIS A 103 11.04 14.08 10.45
N ASP A 104 10.66 13.53 11.60
CA ASP A 104 11.41 12.47 12.27
C ASP A 104 11.42 11.18 11.44
N LEU A 105 10.33 10.86 10.71
CA LEU A 105 10.26 9.73 9.78
C LEU A 105 11.28 9.86 8.66
N LEU A 106 11.37 11.02 8.02
CA LEU A 106 12.34 11.25 6.95
C LEU A 106 13.78 11.06 7.44
N ILE A 107 14.10 11.61 8.62
CA ILE A 107 15.42 11.42 9.24
C ILE A 107 15.66 9.94 9.54
N HIS A 108 14.66 9.25 10.09
CA HIS A 108 14.77 7.84 10.43
C HIS A 108 14.95 6.95 9.20
N TYR A 109 14.26 7.25 8.10
CA TYR A 109 14.42 6.58 6.80
C TYR A 109 15.87 6.63 6.32
N HIS A 110 16.48 7.83 6.29
CA HIS A 110 17.87 7.98 5.90
C HIS A 110 18.82 7.26 6.86
N GLY A 111 18.56 7.33 8.17
CA GLY A 111 19.32 6.62 9.19
C GLY A 111 19.28 5.10 9.00
N LEU A 112 18.11 4.52 8.70
CA LEU A 112 17.97 3.09 8.44
C LEU A 112 18.64 2.66 7.14
N ASN A 113 18.62 3.49 6.09
CA ASN A 113 19.36 3.22 4.85
C ASN A 113 20.86 3.19 5.08
N GLN A 114 21.41 4.16 5.81
CA GLN A 114 22.81 4.17 6.18
C GLN A 114 23.18 2.96 7.05
N LEU A 115 22.33 2.62 8.02
CA LEU A 115 22.52 1.46 8.89
C LEU A 115 22.53 0.15 8.09
N THR A 116 21.64 0.00 7.13
CA THR A 116 21.56 -1.17 6.24
C THR A 116 22.86 -1.31 5.42
N ASN A 117 23.29 -0.24 4.76
CA ASN A 117 24.54 -0.26 3.97
C ASN A 117 25.77 -0.55 4.83
N HIS A 118 25.81 0.01 6.04
CA HIS A 118 26.89 -0.25 6.98
C HIS A 118 26.87 -1.70 7.46
N PHE A 119 25.70 -2.25 7.74
CA PHE A 119 25.53 -3.65 8.14
C PHE A 119 26.02 -4.60 7.06
N ASP A 120 25.61 -4.40 5.81
CA ASP A 120 26.06 -5.19 4.66
C ASP A 120 27.59 -5.19 4.54
N THR A 121 28.20 -4.02 4.78
CA THR A 121 29.65 -3.86 4.75
C THR A 121 30.32 -4.64 5.89
N VAL A 122 29.80 -4.55 7.11
CA VAL A 122 30.32 -5.28 8.27
C VAL A 122 30.19 -6.78 8.08
N GLN A 123 29.05 -7.27 7.57
CA GLN A 123 28.85 -8.68 7.29
C GLN A 123 29.87 -9.21 6.28
N LYS A 124 30.10 -8.47 5.17
CA LYS A 124 31.07 -8.85 4.14
C LYS A 124 32.52 -8.91 4.65
N LEU A 125 32.88 -8.06 5.61
CA LEU A 125 34.26 -7.94 6.10
C LEU A 125 34.57 -8.84 7.30
N THR A 126 33.58 -9.07 8.17
CA THR A 126 33.81 -9.70 9.49
C THR A 126 33.13 -11.04 9.65
N ASN A 127 32.34 -11.49 8.66
CA ASN A 127 31.50 -12.68 8.77
C ASN A 127 30.64 -12.69 10.04
N CYS A 128 30.25 -11.50 10.52
CA CYS A 128 29.37 -11.35 11.65
C CYS A 128 27.92 -11.69 11.26
N ALA A 129 27.12 -12.23 12.19
CA ALA A 129 25.75 -12.70 11.98
C ALA A 129 25.58 -13.86 10.96
N VAL A 130 26.65 -14.61 10.67
CA VAL A 130 26.62 -15.74 9.71
C VAL A 130 25.81 -16.94 10.23
N SER A 131 25.47 -17.00 11.52
CA SER A 131 24.59 -18.03 12.09
C SER A 131 23.10 -17.72 12.04
N ALA A 132 22.66 -16.60 11.45
CA ALA A 132 21.25 -16.36 11.16
C ALA A 132 20.80 -17.14 9.91
N THR A 133 21.00 -18.47 9.91
CA THR A 133 20.38 -19.39 8.94
C THR A 133 18.92 -19.69 9.26
N SER A 134 18.22 -18.78 9.94
CA SER A 134 16.83 -18.56 9.54
C SER A 134 16.88 -17.52 8.43
N LYS A 135 17.22 -17.98 7.21
CA LYS A 135 16.54 -17.42 6.03
C LYS A 135 15.08 -17.33 6.47
N PRO A 136 14.46 -16.14 6.55
CA PRO A 136 13.02 -16.11 6.76
C PRO A 136 12.46 -17.09 5.74
N THR A 137 11.69 -18.09 6.21
CA THR A 137 11.30 -19.22 5.36
C THR A 137 10.84 -18.62 4.05
N LEU A 138 11.43 -19.02 2.92
CA LEU A 138 11.21 -18.34 1.63
C LEU A 138 9.70 -18.11 1.37
N PHE A 139 8.89 -19.03 1.90
CA PHE A 139 7.44 -18.97 2.02
C PHE A 139 6.87 -17.80 2.84
N SER A 140 7.37 -17.48 4.04
CA SER A 140 6.89 -16.35 4.86
C SER A 140 7.17 -15.00 4.20
N VAL A 141 8.38 -14.80 3.64
CA VAL A 141 8.68 -13.55 2.93
C VAL A 141 7.90 -13.45 1.63
N LYS A 142 7.76 -14.55 0.88
CA LYS A 142 6.94 -14.57 -0.33
C LYS A 142 5.49 -14.18 -0.03
N LYS A 143 4.91 -14.73 1.04
CA LYS A 143 3.56 -14.37 1.48
C LYS A 143 3.51 -12.89 1.84
N GLN A 144 4.47 -12.40 2.61
CA GLN A 144 4.53 -11.00 3.00
C GLN A 144 4.66 -10.04 1.80
N VAL A 145 5.50 -10.36 0.81
CA VAL A 145 5.59 -9.60 -0.45
C VAL A 145 4.25 -9.62 -1.18
N SER A 146 3.61 -10.79 -1.27
CA SER A 146 2.28 -10.90 -1.88
C SER A 146 1.24 -10.06 -1.16
N ASP A 147 1.23 -10.07 0.17
CA ASP A 147 0.27 -9.32 0.99
C ASP A 147 0.49 -7.80 0.83
N LEU A 148 1.75 -7.36 0.71
CA LEU A 148 2.09 -5.95 0.47
C LEU A 148 1.70 -5.47 -0.93
N LEU A 149 1.97 -6.27 -1.96
CA LEU A 149 1.63 -5.91 -3.34
C LEU A 149 0.12 -5.90 -3.60
N ASN A 150 -0.62 -6.78 -2.91
CA ASN A 150 -2.07 -6.92 -3.03
C ASN A 150 -2.84 -6.13 -1.96
N SER A 151 -2.27 -5.03 -1.44
CA SER A 151 -2.97 -4.18 -0.48
C SER A 151 -4.17 -3.48 -1.12
N ASP A 152 -5.19 -3.18 -0.31
CA ASP A 152 -6.37 -2.41 -0.73
C ASP A 152 -6.06 -0.95 -1.07
N ASN A 153 -6.98 -0.30 -1.78
CA ASN A 153 -6.94 1.13 -2.14
C ASN A 153 -5.70 1.55 -2.94
N GLN A 154 -5.50 0.86 -4.06
CA GLN A 154 -4.35 1.09 -4.93
C GLN A 154 -4.54 2.31 -5.86
N PHE A 155 -5.79 2.54 -6.30
CA PHE A 155 -6.14 3.57 -7.28
C PHE A 155 -7.48 4.24 -6.95
N ALA A 156 -7.56 5.54 -7.21
CA ALA A 156 -8.82 6.27 -7.21
C ALA A 156 -9.68 5.93 -8.45
N PHE A 157 -10.95 6.33 -8.40
CA PHE A 157 -11.91 6.15 -9.48
C PHE A 157 -11.41 6.81 -10.77
N LYS A 158 -11.45 6.07 -11.89
CA LYS A 158 -10.94 6.46 -13.22
C LYS A 158 -9.44 6.82 -13.32
N GLU A 159 -8.72 6.80 -12.21
CA GLU A 159 -7.29 7.11 -12.19
C GLU A 159 -6.42 5.87 -12.35
N PHE A 160 -5.21 6.07 -12.88
CA PHE A 160 -4.15 5.07 -12.95
C PHE A 160 -2.90 5.48 -12.14
N GLU A 161 -2.93 6.64 -11.50
CA GLU A 161 -1.94 7.06 -10.52
C GLU A 161 -2.13 6.29 -9.22
N ILE A 162 -1.02 5.83 -8.63
CA ILE A 162 -1.06 5.10 -7.36
C ILE A 162 -1.33 6.03 -6.19
N THR A 163 -2.05 5.55 -5.19
CA THR A 163 -2.23 6.30 -3.94
C THR A 163 -0.90 6.40 -3.18
N PRO A 164 -0.68 7.48 -2.39
CA PRO A 164 0.53 7.59 -1.56
C PRO A 164 0.70 6.40 -0.63
N LYS A 165 -0.39 5.93 0.00
CA LYS A 165 -0.39 4.74 0.85
C LYS A 165 0.10 3.50 0.10
N TYR A 166 -0.35 3.30 -1.14
CA TYR A 166 0.11 2.16 -1.93
C TYR A 166 1.57 2.30 -2.38
N ALA A 167 2.05 3.52 -2.69
CA ALA A 167 3.45 3.77 -3.00
C ALA A 167 4.40 3.28 -1.88
N VAL A 168 4.03 3.52 -0.62
CA VAL A 168 4.78 3.00 0.54
C VAL A 168 4.81 1.46 0.57
N ARG A 169 3.67 0.82 0.29
CA ARG A 169 3.58 -0.66 0.22
C ARG A 169 4.42 -1.23 -0.91
N LEU A 170 4.46 -0.57 -2.07
CA LEU A 170 5.32 -0.94 -3.18
C LEU A 170 6.80 -0.82 -2.81
N ALA A 171 7.19 0.23 -2.08
CA ALA A 171 8.56 0.37 -1.58
C ALA A 171 8.93 -0.76 -0.60
N GLN A 172 8.06 -1.07 0.37
CA GLN A 172 8.22 -2.21 1.29
C GLN A 172 8.38 -3.53 0.53
N ALA A 173 7.49 -3.79 -0.43
CA ALA A 173 7.51 -5.00 -1.23
C ALA A 173 8.78 -5.11 -2.10
N ALA A 174 9.24 -4.00 -2.67
CA ALA A 174 10.46 -3.94 -3.46
C ALA A 174 11.70 -4.25 -2.61
N ASP A 175 11.81 -3.67 -1.40
CA ASP A 175 12.89 -3.94 -0.44
C ASP A 175 12.96 -5.43 -0.07
N LEU A 176 11.81 -6.06 0.21
CA LEU A 176 11.75 -7.50 0.46
C LEU A 176 12.06 -8.34 -0.79
N THR A 177 11.56 -7.93 -1.95
CA THR A 177 11.78 -8.64 -3.22
C THR A 177 13.26 -8.69 -3.58
N LYS A 178 14.01 -7.61 -3.34
CA LYS A 178 15.46 -7.54 -3.58
C LYS A 178 16.26 -8.55 -2.75
N GLN A 179 15.73 -9.00 -1.61
CA GLN A 179 16.37 -10.02 -0.77
C GLN A 179 16.07 -11.45 -1.24
N LEU A 180 15.12 -11.62 -2.16
CA LEU A 180 14.71 -12.91 -2.67
C LEU A 180 15.40 -13.19 -4.01
N ASN A 181 16.23 -14.23 -4.04
CA ASN A 181 16.86 -14.65 -5.29
C ASN A 181 15.83 -15.31 -6.20
N SER A 182 15.79 -14.89 -7.48
CA SER A 182 15.04 -15.58 -8.56
C SER A 182 13.51 -15.57 -8.38
N ILE A 183 12.91 -14.40 -8.18
CA ILE A 183 11.45 -14.23 -8.20
C ILE A 183 11.00 -13.55 -9.49
N SER A 184 9.85 -13.96 -10.01
CA SER A 184 9.11 -13.28 -11.08
C SER A 184 7.76 -12.81 -10.54
N ILE A 185 7.36 -11.58 -10.83
CA ILE A 185 6.08 -11.00 -10.43
C ILE A 185 5.22 -10.85 -11.68
N LEU A 186 4.01 -11.41 -11.64
CA LEU A 186 2.99 -11.16 -12.64
C LEU A 186 1.97 -10.17 -12.06
N LEU A 187 1.80 -9.03 -12.70
CA LEU A 187 0.84 -7.99 -12.33
C LEU A 187 -0.35 -8.08 -13.29
N VAL A 188 -1.56 -8.23 -12.76
CA VAL A 188 -2.80 -8.29 -13.53
C VAL A 188 -3.67 -7.11 -13.14
N GLY A 189 -3.96 -6.22 -14.10
CA GLY A 189 -4.82 -5.06 -13.88
C GLY A 189 -6.31 -5.39 -14.00
N HIS A 190 -7.11 -4.78 -13.11
CA HIS A 190 -8.57 -4.85 -13.08
C HIS A 190 -9.19 -3.45 -12.98
N THR A 191 -10.42 -3.32 -13.47
CA THR A 191 -11.27 -2.14 -13.28
C THR A 191 -12.62 -2.52 -12.67
N ASP A 192 -13.38 -1.52 -12.21
CA ASP A 192 -14.80 -1.72 -11.94
C ASP A 192 -15.58 -1.93 -13.25
N SER A 193 -16.86 -2.30 -13.14
CA SER A 193 -17.70 -2.58 -14.31
C SER A 193 -18.22 -1.34 -15.04
N VAL A 194 -17.99 -0.16 -14.48
CA VAL A 194 -18.53 1.09 -15.00
C VAL A 194 -17.74 1.53 -16.22
N GLY A 195 -18.42 1.77 -17.34
CA GLY A 195 -17.82 2.28 -18.58
C GLY A 195 -17.69 1.23 -19.69
N GLU A 196 -17.06 1.66 -20.79
CA GLU A 196 -16.84 0.85 -22.00
C GLU A 196 -15.77 -0.23 -21.77
N LEU A 197 -15.99 -1.43 -22.31
CA LEU A 197 -15.08 -2.58 -22.14
C LEU A 197 -13.65 -2.27 -22.61
N ASN A 198 -13.49 -1.63 -23.76
CA ASN A 198 -12.17 -1.28 -24.30
C ASN A 198 -11.45 -0.23 -23.43
N SER A 199 -12.17 0.79 -22.97
CA SER A 199 -11.61 1.81 -22.08
C SER A 199 -11.16 1.20 -20.75
N ASN A 200 -11.96 0.27 -20.21
CA ASN A 200 -11.63 -0.47 -18.99
C ASN A 200 -10.43 -1.40 -19.17
N TYR A 201 -10.30 -2.04 -20.33
CA TYR A 201 -9.13 -2.85 -20.67
C TYR A 201 -7.84 -2.02 -20.69
N GLU A 202 -7.86 -0.86 -21.36
CA GLU A 202 -6.72 0.06 -21.42
C GLU A 202 -6.38 0.65 -20.05
N LEU A 203 -7.39 1.03 -19.25
CA LEU A 203 -7.19 1.58 -17.91
C LEU A 203 -6.56 0.53 -16.97
N ALA A 204 -7.05 -0.70 -16.99
CA ALA A 204 -6.44 -1.81 -16.23
C ALA A 204 -4.99 -2.05 -16.64
N LEU A 205 -4.67 -2.01 -17.95
CA LEU A 205 -3.31 -2.18 -18.42
C LEU A 205 -2.40 -1.06 -17.93
N LYS A 206 -2.84 0.21 -18.04
CA LYS A 206 -2.10 1.38 -17.53
C LYS A 206 -1.81 1.25 -16.05
N ARG A 207 -2.77 0.81 -15.24
CA ARG A 207 -2.56 0.56 -13.80
C ARG A 207 -1.48 -0.47 -13.54
N ALA A 208 -1.51 -1.61 -14.23
CA ALA A 208 -0.49 -2.65 -14.09
C ALA A 208 0.91 -2.14 -14.50
N GLU A 209 0.97 -1.34 -15.56
CA GLU A 209 2.20 -0.68 -16.01
C GLU A 209 2.71 0.37 -15.02
N THR A 210 1.84 1.16 -14.40
CA THR A 210 2.20 2.10 -13.33
C THR A 210 2.83 1.37 -12.15
N VAL A 211 2.23 0.27 -11.68
CA VAL A 211 2.79 -0.54 -10.58
C VAL A 211 4.15 -1.10 -10.95
N LYS A 212 4.29 -1.64 -12.17
CA LYS A 212 5.58 -2.09 -12.69
C LYS A 212 6.61 -0.97 -12.68
N HIS A 213 6.24 0.23 -13.15
CA HIS A 213 7.13 1.39 -13.18
C HIS A 213 7.66 1.72 -11.78
N TRP A 214 6.78 1.82 -10.79
CA TRP A 214 7.17 2.10 -9.40
C TRP A 214 8.06 1.02 -8.79
N LEU A 215 7.75 -0.27 -9.01
CA LEU A 215 8.62 -1.36 -8.54
C LEU A 215 10.02 -1.28 -9.16
N VAL A 216 10.11 -0.91 -10.45
CA VAL A 216 11.40 -0.69 -11.12
C VAL A 216 12.14 0.52 -10.53
N VAL A 217 11.45 1.63 -10.26
CA VAL A 217 12.02 2.80 -9.59
C VAL A 217 12.59 2.43 -8.21
N TYR A 218 11.93 1.55 -7.47
CA TYR A 218 12.40 1.03 -6.17
C TYR A 218 13.47 -0.07 -6.27
N GLY A 219 13.91 -0.40 -7.49
CA GLY A 219 15.06 -1.25 -7.76
C GLY A 219 14.76 -2.71 -8.04
N VAL A 220 13.49 -3.08 -8.29
CA VAL A 220 13.16 -4.42 -8.79
C VAL A 220 13.54 -4.51 -10.28
N PRO A 221 14.27 -5.53 -10.74
CA PRO A 221 14.63 -5.66 -12.15
C PRO A 221 13.40 -5.69 -13.06
N MET A 222 13.43 -4.93 -14.16
CA MET A 222 12.30 -4.87 -15.10
C MET A 222 11.95 -6.24 -15.69
N GLN A 223 12.96 -7.11 -15.87
CA GLN A 223 12.81 -8.45 -16.44
C GLN A 223 12.09 -9.42 -15.51
N SER A 224 12.09 -9.16 -14.19
CA SER A 224 11.33 -9.97 -13.24
C SER A 224 9.85 -9.59 -13.16
N ILE A 225 9.38 -8.58 -13.90
CA ILE A 225 8.00 -8.09 -13.82
C ILE A 225 7.30 -8.20 -15.17
N THR A 226 6.22 -8.97 -15.21
CA THR A 226 5.31 -9.09 -16.36
C THR A 226 3.97 -8.45 -16.04
N THR A 227 3.37 -7.75 -17.00
CA THR A 227 2.06 -7.10 -16.86
C THR A 227 1.04 -7.77 -17.79
N LEU A 228 -0.17 -7.96 -17.28
CA LEU A 228 -1.36 -8.41 -18.02
C LEU A 228 -2.56 -7.57 -17.58
N THR A 229 -3.67 -7.68 -18.31
CA THR A 229 -4.93 -7.00 -17.99
C THR A 229 -6.11 -7.95 -18.20
N GLN A 230 -7.10 -7.83 -17.33
CA GLN A 230 -8.41 -8.49 -17.47
C GLN A 230 -9.55 -7.48 -17.63
N GLY A 231 -9.25 -6.17 -17.66
CA GLY A 231 -10.28 -5.12 -17.66
C GLY A 231 -11.31 -5.34 -16.54
N SER A 232 -12.58 -5.25 -16.89
CA SER A 232 -13.71 -5.53 -15.99
C SER A 232 -14.20 -6.99 -16.01
N LEU A 233 -13.52 -7.89 -16.73
CA LEU A 233 -14.00 -9.26 -16.99
C LEU A 233 -13.89 -10.20 -15.77
N LYS A 234 -13.08 -9.82 -14.77
CA LYS A 234 -12.90 -10.58 -13.53
C LYS A 234 -13.08 -9.68 -12.31
N PRO A 235 -14.33 -9.43 -11.89
CA PRO A 235 -14.61 -8.71 -10.65
C PRO A 235 -14.08 -9.51 -9.45
N TYR A 236 -13.74 -8.80 -8.37
CA TYR A 236 -13.26 -9.35 -7.11
C TYR A 236 -14.36 -10.16 -6.40
N SER A 237 -15.60 -9.70 -6.48
CA SER A 237 -16.77 -10.32 -5.86
C SER A 237 -17.92 -10.40 -6.85
N GLU A 238 -18.67 -11.50 -6.81
CA GLU A 238 -19.91 -11.68 -7.59
C GLU A 238 -21.12 -10.97 -6.94
N GLN A 239 -20.90 -10.28 -5.80
CA GLN A 239 -21.93 -9.54 -5.08
C GLN A 239 -22.38 -8.29 -5.84
N THR A 240 -23.57 -7.79 -5.47
CA THR A 240 -24.14 -6.54 -6.01
C THR A 240 -23.14 -5.39 -5.91
N GLN A 241 -23.02 -4.60 -6.98
CA GLN A 241 -22.05 -3.52 -7.08
C GLN A 241 -22.39 -2.35 -6.13
N THR A 242 -21.85 -2.42 -4.92
CA THR A 242 -21.76 -1.28 -4.00
C THR A 242 -20.47 -0.50 -4.26
N ASN A 243 -20.39 0.74 -3.76
CA ASN A 243 -19.18 1.56 -3.91
C ASN A 243 -17.94 0.88 -3.30
N SER A 244 -18.12 0.14 -2.19
CA SER A 244 -17.05 -0.65 -1.58
C SER A 244 -16.56 -1.80 -2.46
N VAL A 245 -17.48 -2.57 -3.06
CA VAL A 245 -17.12 -3.66 -3.98
C VAL A 245 -16.41 -3.12 -5.22
N ARG A 246 -16.91 -2.02 -5.78
CA ARG A 246 -16.28 -1.34 -6.92
C ARG A 246 -14.88 -0.84 -6.59
N HIS A 247 -14.64 -0.40 -5.36
CA HIS A 247 -13.32 0.02 -4.92
C HIS A 247 -12.35 -1.17 -4.88
N SER A 248 -12.77 -2.33 -4.37
CA SER A 248 -11.97 -3.57 -4.43
C SER A 248 -11.74 -4.10 -5.86
N ASP A 249 -12.63 -3.81 -6.80
CA ASP A 249 -12.44 -4.16 -8.21
C ASP A 249 -11.32 -3.34 -8.89
N ARG A 250 -11.08 -2.10 -8.43
CA ARG A 250 -10.01 -1.21 -8.91
C ARG A 250 -8.66 -1.63 -8.33
N ARG A 251 -8.15 -2.78 -8.74
CA ARG A 251 -6.90 -3.36 -8.21
C ARG A 251 -5.96 -3.81 -9.32
N VAL A 252 -4.69 -3.88 -8.97
CA VAL A 252 -3.68 -4.70 -9.62
C VAL A 252 -3.41 -5.88 -8.70
N GLU A 253 -3.66 -7.08 -9.21
CA GLU A 253 -3.34 -8.33 -8.53
C GLU A 253 -1.90 -8.74 -8.87
N ALA A 254 -1.08 -8.90 -7.84
CA ALA A 254 0.29 -9.33 -7.95
C ALA A 254 0.45 -10.81 -7.58
N ILE A 255 0.87 -11.61 -8.54
CA ILE A 255 1.14 -13.03 -8.38
C ILE A 255 2.66 -13.22 -8.33
N VAL A 256 3.17 -13.59 -7.15
CA VAL A 256 4.59 -13.84 -6.94
C VAL A 256 4.94 -15.28 -7.33
N LEU A 257 5.76 -15.43 -8.36
CA LEU A 257 6.22 -16.70 -8.92
C LEU A 257 7.69 -16.94 -8.54
N ASP A 258 8.03 -18.21 -8.26
CA ASP A 258 9.42 -18.61 -7.99
C ASP A 258 10.05 -19.09 -9.31
N ALA A 259 11.13 -18.44 -9.75
CA ALA A 259 11.81 -18.81 -10.98
C ALA A 259 12.60 -20.13 -10.85
N ASN A 260 12.83 -20.62 -9.61
CA ASN A 260 13.43 -21.94 -9.37
C ASN A 260 12.41 -23.09 -9.32
N ASN A 261 11.11 -22.80 -9.47
CA ASN A 261 10.11 -23.86 -9.51
C ASN A 261 10.06 -24.52 -10.89
N LYS A 262 11.08 -25.34 -11.18
CA LYS A 262 10.99 -26.41 -12.18
C LYS A 262 9.88 -27.44 -11.86
N ASN A 263 9.07 -27.28 -10.80
CA ASN A 263 7.84 -28.06 -10.58
C ASN A 263 6.60 -27.49 -11.30
N LEU A 264 6.77 -26.71 -12.38
CA LEU A 264 5.75 -26.59 -13.43
C LEU A 264 5.94 -27.62 -14.56
N GLN A 265 6.96 -28.49 -14.48
CA GLN A 265 7.10 -29.65 -15.37
C GLN A 265 6.31 -30.88 -14.89
N ASP A 266 5.83 -30.93 -13.64
CA ASP A 266 5.01 -32.06 -13.15
C ASP A 266 3.52 -31.94 -13.51
N ASN A 267 3.12 -30.81 -14.08
CA ASN A 267 1.82 -30.61 -14.72
C ASN A 267 1.97 -30.26 -16.21
N LYS A 268 3.06 -30.70 -16.87
CA LYS A 268 2.95 -30.96 -18.31
C LYS A 268 1.88 -32.03 -18.44
N ALA A 269 0.71 -31.61 -18.92
CA ALA A 269 -0.39 -32.46 -19.33
C ALA A 269 0.15 -33.83 -19.74
N LYS A 270 -0.13 -34.87 -18.93
CA LYS A 270 0.02 -36.25 -19.36
C LYS A 270 -0.67 -36.30 -20.72
N ALA A 271 0.14 -36.39 -21.77
CA ALA A 271 -0.36 -36.46 -23.13
C ALA A 271 -1.45 -37.52 -23.14
N LEU A 272 -2.57 -37.26 -23.82
CA LEU A 272 -3.78 -38.09 -23.92
C LEU A 272 -3.52 -39.54 -24.41
N VAL A 273 -2.27 -39.96 -24.55
CA VAL A 273 -1.77 -41.28 -24.88
C VAL A 273 -2.22 -42.35 -23.86
N SER A 274 -2.53 -42.01 -22.61
CA SER A 274 -2.98 -43.01 -21.61
C SER A 274 -4.41 -43.50 -21.83
N TRP A 275 -5.23 -42.85 -22.67
CA TRP A 275 -6.59 -43.33 -22.99
C TRP A 275 -6.63 -44.37 -24.13
N THR A 276 -5.57 -44.48 -24.92
CA THR A 276 -5.52 -45.46 -26.04
C THR A 276 -5.16 -46.88 -25.61
N LYS A 277 -4.56 -47.06 -24.42
CA LYS A 277 -4.29 -48.41 -23.86
C LYS A 277 -5.55 -49.14 -23.40
N ILE A 278 -6.58 -48.40 -22.96
CA ILE A 278 -7.85 -48.98 -22.47
C ILE A 278 -8.73 -49.45 -23.65
N ILE A 279 -8.57 -48.88 -24.85
CA ILE A 279 -9.31 -49.31 -26.03
C ILE A 279 -8.69 -50.56 -26.67
N LYS A 280 -7.36 -50.71 -26.62
CA LYS A 280 -6.66 -51.89 -27.18
C LYS A 280 -6.75 -53.16 -26.32
N SER A 281 -6.95 -53.06 -25.01
CA SER A 281 -7.04 -54.24 -24.13
C SER A 281 -8.44 -54.89 -24.09
N LYS A 282 -9.36 -54.48 -24.95
CA LYS A 282 -10.73 -55.01 -25.03
C LYS A 282 -11.05 -55.69 -26.36
N GLN A 283 -10.02 -55.94 -27.17
CA GLN A 283 -10.11 -56.57 -28.50
C GLN A 283 -9.27 -57.84 -28.64
N GLU A 284 -8.83 -58.44 -27.54
CA GLU A 284 -8.32 -59.82 -27.48
C GLU A 284 -9.16 -60.64 -26.52
#